data_AF-A0A6I9MVS8-F1
#
_entry.id   AF-A0A6I9MVS8-F1
#
_cell.length_a   1.000
_cell.length_b   1.000
_cell.length_c   1.000
_cell.angle_alpha   90.00
_cell.angle_beta   90.00
_cell.angle_gamma   90.00
#
_symmetry.space_group_name_H-M   'P 1'
#
loop_
_entity.id
_entity.type
_entity.pdbx_description
1 polymer ?
#
loop_
_entity_poly.entity_id
_entity_poly.type
_entity_poly.pdbx_seq_one_letter_code
_entity_poly.pdbx_strand_id
1 'polypeptide(L)'
;MFSCSESQIKYDHYLVPNALLEHGLLCLEQGRKSEAIRLLETAKQNYKNYSMESRTHFRIQAAMHKAKGVAENGLHSPCSP
;
A
#
# COMPACT_ATOMS: atom_id res chain seq x y z
N MET A 1 29.72 -1.56 -15.07
CA MET A 1 29.46 -3.00 -14.83
C MET A 1 28.20 -3.09 -13.98
N PHE A 2 27.03 -3.10 -14.63
CA PHE A 2 25.75 -3.25 -13.93
C PHE A 2 25.54 -4.73 -13.70
N SER A 3 25.87 -5.23 -12.50
CA SER A 3 25.55 -6.60 -12.12
C SER A 3 24.04 -6.70 -11.92
N CYS A 4 23.34 -7.00 -13.02
CA CYS A 4 21.96 -7.43 -13.01
C CYS A 4 21.89 -8.72 -12.17
N SER A 5 21.42 -8.60 -10.94
CA SER A 5 21.22 -9.74 -10.05
C SER A 5 19.92 -10.45 -10.46
N GLU A 6 19.96 -11.13 -11.61
CA GLU A 6 18.85 -11.93 -12.18
C GLU A 6 18.51 -13.20 -11.36
N SER A 7 19.24 -13.50 -10.28
CA SER A 7 19.14 -14.81 -9.61
C SER A 7 18.15 -14.90 -8.45
N GLN A 8 17.35 -13.86 -8.19
CA GLN A 8 16.37 -13.90 -7.11
C GLN A 8 15.06 -13.25 -7.55
N ILE A 9 14.32 -13.95 -8.43
CA ILE A 9 12.86 -14.05 -8.25
C ILE A 9 12.66 -14.87 -6.96
N LYS A 10 13.16 -14.32 -5.83
CA LYS A 10 12.86 -14.76 -4.48
C LYS A 10 11.37 -14.59 -4.38
N TYR A 11 10.70 -15.59 -3.81
CA TYR A 11 9.30 -15.53 -3.42
C TYR A 11 8.93 -14.10 -3.10
N ASP A 12 8.01 -13.61 -3.90
CA ASP A 12 7.92 -12.20 -4.12
C ASP A 12 7.08 -11.63 -2.98
N HIS A 13 7.70 -11.57 -1.80
CA HIS A 13 7.12 -11.20 -0.52
C HIS A 13 6.57 -9.77 -0.57
N TYR A 14 6.89 -9.01 -1.63
CA TYR A 14 6.29 -7.73 -1.93
C TYR A 14 5.00 -7.82 -2.75
N LEU A 15 4.74 -8.87 -3.54
CA LEU A 15 3.53 -8.94 -4.37
C LEU A 15 2.25 -8.90 -3.53
N VAL A 16 2.15 -9.75 -2.52
CA VAL A 16 0.91 -9.85 -1.74
C VAL A 16 0.61 -8.58 -0.93
N PRO A 17 1.56 -7.95 -0.20
CA PRO A 17 1.27 -6.70 0.49
C PRO A 17 0.99 -5.55 -0.50
N ASN A 18 1.62 -5.53 -1.68
CA ASN A 18 1.30 -4.52 -2.70
C ASN A 18 -0.08 -4.77 -3.33
N ALA A 19 -0.47 -6.01 -3.62
CA ALA A 19 -1.80 -6.34 -4.14
C ALA A 19 -2.91 -5.97 -3.14
N LEU A 20 -2.71 -6.27 -1.85
CA LEU A 20 -3.64 -5.89 -0.79
C LEU A 20 -3.71 -4.36 -0.60
N LEU A 21 -2.59 -3.66 -0.76
CA LEU A 21 -2.55 -2.20 -0.75
C LEU A 21 -3.39 -1.62 -1.89
N GLU A 22 -3.17 -2.05 -3.13
CA GLU A 22 -3.94 -1.56 -4.29
C GLU A 22 -5.42 -1.90 -4.16
N HIS A 23 -5.76 -3.12 -3.71
CA HIS A 23 -7.15 -3.50 -3.45
C HIS A 23 -7.79 -2.66 -2.34
N GLY A 24 -7.05 -2.34 -1.27
CA GLY A 24 -7.48 -1.44 -0.21
C GLY A 24 -7.75 -0.03 -0.73
N LEU A 25 -6.89 0.51 -1.58
CA LEU A 25 -7.08 1.82 -2.21
C LEU A 25 -8.33 1.84 -3.09
N LEU A 26 -8.54 0.83 -3.94
CA LEU A 26 -9.74 0.70 -4.75
C LEU A 26 -11.01 0.58 -3.90
N CYS A 27 -10.95 -0.12 -2.77
CA CYS A 27 -12.06 -0.18 -1.82
C CYS A 27 -12.38 1.20 -1.22
N LEU A 28 -11.37 2.04 -0.93
CA LEU A 28 -11.58 3.42 -0.49
C LEU A 28 -12.27 4.27 -1.55
N GLU A 29 -11.88 4.12 -2.81
CA GLU A 29 -12.49 4.84 -3.94
C GLU A 29 -13.96 4.42 -4.15
N GLN A 30 -14.31 3.17 -3.87
CA GLN A 30 -15.68 2.66 -3.92
C GLN A 30 -16.50 2.97 -2.66
N GLY A 31 -15.96 3.71 -1.69
CA GLY A 31 -16.64 4.01 -0.42
C GLY A 31 -16.68 2.84 0.58
N ARG A 32 -16.08 1.69 0.25
CA ARG A 32 -15.99 0.49 1.09
C ARG A 32 -14.85 0.61 2.12
N LYS A 33 -14.96 1.61 3.01
CA LYS A 33 -13.90 1.95 4.00
C LYS A 33 -13.56 0.83 4.97
N SER A 34 -14.55 0.11 5.49
CA SER A 34 -14.34 -0.98 6.46
C SER A 34 -13.49 -2.11 5.86
N GLU A 35 -13.81 -2.52 4.64
CA GLU A 35 -13.05 -3.54 3.91
C GLU A 35 -11.64 -3.05 3.58
N ALA A 36 -11.50 -1.79 3.15
CA ALA A 36 -10.19 -1.19 2.91
C ALA A 36 -9.28 -1.23 4.14
N ILE A 37 -9.79 -0.85 5.31
CA ILE A 37 -9.01 -0.88 6.56
C ILE A 37 -8.56 -2.30 6.90
N ARG A 38 -9.45 -3.29 6.74
CA ARG A 38 -9.13 -4.70 7.00
C ARG A 38 -8.01 -5.22 6.09
N LEU A 39 -8.07 -4.88 4.80
CA LEU A 39 -7.04 -5.23 3.82
C LEU A 39 -5.70 -4.58 4.13
N LEU A 40 -5.70 -3.29 4.49
CA LEU A 40 -4.48 -2.54 4.82
C LEU A 40 -3.82 -3.05 6.12
N GLU A 41 -4.61 -3.40 7.14
CA GLU A 41 -4.10 -4.06 8.35
C GLU A 41 -3.49 -5.42 8.04
N THR A 42 -4.16 -6.21 7.19
CA THR A 42 -3.66 -7.52 6.76
C THR A 42 -2.34 -7.38 6.00
N ALA A 43 -2.24 -6.41 5.09
CA ALA A 43 -1.02 -6.10 4.34
C ALA A 43 0.14 -5.66 5.25
N LYS A 44 -0.15 -4.96 6.35
CA LYS A 44 0.85 -4.49 7.32
C LYS A 44 1.41 -5.62 8.20
N GLN A 45 0.57 -6.56 8.62
CA GLN A 45 0.95 -7.53 9.65
C GLN A 45 1.57 -8.80 9.07
N ASN A 46 1.15 -9.23 7.88
CA ASN A 46 1.43 -10.56 7.35
C ASN A 46 2.68 -10.65 6.44
N TYR A 47 3.36 -9.54 6.15
CA TYR A 47 4.48 -9.53 5.20
C TYR A 47 5.66 -8.72 5.74
N LYS A 48 6.73 -9.40 6.15
CA LYS A 48 7.94 -8.81 6.78
C LYS A 48 9.20 -9.49 6.25
N ASN A 49 10.36 -8.87 6.47
CA ASN A 49 11.70 -9.39 6.17
C ASN A 49 12.01 -9.45 4.66
N TYR A 50 11.54 -8.49 3.88
CA TYR A 50 11.86 -8.38 2.45
C TYR A 50 12.49 -7.02 2.10
N SER A 51 13.36 -7.02 1.08
CA SER A 51 13.93 -5.79 0.53
C SER A 51 12.81 -4.87 0.04
N MET A 52 12.83 -3.59 0.42
CA MET A 52 11.77 -2.59 0.16
C MET A 52 10.56 -2.59 1.12
N GLU A 53 10.56 -3.38 2.20
CA GLU A 53 9.49 -3.38 3.22
C GLU A 53 9.12 -1.97 3.71
N SER A 54 10.13 -1.15 4.02
CA SER A 54 9.92 0.22 4.50
C SER A 54 9.08 1.07 3.54
N ARG A 55 9.26 0.89 2.22
CA ARG A 55 8.48 1.61 1.21
C ARG A 55 7.02 1.17 1.21
N THR A 56 6.78 -0.13 1.25
CA THR A 56 5.42 -0.69 1.27
C THR A 56 4.70 -0.30 2.56
N HIS A 57 5.37 -0.38 3.71
CA HIS A 57 4.82 0.04 5.00
C HIS A 57 4.44 1.52 5.02
N PHE A 58 5.28 2.40 4.48
CA PHE A 58 4.96 3.83 4.42
C PHE A 58 3.71 4.10 3.57
N ARG A 59 3.59 3.42 2.41
CA ARG A 59 2.39 3.51 1.56
C ARG A 59 1.14 3.00 2.26
N ILE A 60 1.23 1.86 2.96
CA ILE A 60 0.11 1.31 3.75
C ILE A 60 -0.29 2.29 4.86
N GLN A 61 0.66 2.88 5.58
CA GLN A 61 0.36 3.89 6.60
C GLN A 61 -0.36 5.11 6.02
N ALA A 62 0.09 5.62 4.87
CA ALA A 62 -0.57 6.73 4.18
C ALA A 62 -2.00 6.36 3.74
N ALA A 63 -2.19 5.16 3.19
CA ALA A 63 -3.51 4.65 2.78
C ALA A 63 -4.45 4.49 3.99
N MET A 64 -3.94 4.01 5.12
CA MET A 64 -4.71 3.92 6.36
C MET A 64 -5.06 5.29 6.93
N HIS A 65 -4.13 6.24 6.88
CA HIS A 65 -4.39 7.62 7.28
C HIS A 65 -5.49 8.23 6.40
N LYS A 66 -5.44 8.01 5.08
CA LYS A 66 -6.52 8.41 4.16
C LYS A 66 -7.83 7.72 4.52
N ALA A 67 -7.84 6.41 4.81
CA ALA A 67 -9.04 5.68 5.18
C ALA A 67 -9.74 6.25 6.43
N LYS A 68 -8.95 6.65 7.44
CA LYS A 68 -9.42 7.24 8.70
C LYS A 68 -9.77 8.72 8.55
N GLY A 69 -8.97 9.46 7.78
CA GLY A 69 -9.11 10.89 7.52
C GLY A 69 -10.17 11.28 6.48
N VAL A 70 -10.72 10.34 5.70
CA VAL A 70 -11.92 10.60 4.85
C VAL A 70 -13.19 10.82 5.72
N ALA A 71 -13.07 10.95 7.04
CA ALA A 71 -14.08 11.59 7.87
C ALA A 71 -14.02 13.13 7.80
N GLU A 72 -12.92 13.70 7.30
CA GLU A 72 -12.61 15.14 7.35
C GLU A 72 -12.27 15.68 5.95
N ASN A 73 -13.31 15.89 5.14
CA ASN A 73 -13.33 16.82 4.00
C ASN A 73 -12.42 16.57 2.78
N GLY A 74 -12.96 16.92 1.61
CA GLY A 74 -12.35 16.71 0.31
C GLY A 74 -11.25 17.69 -0.09
N LEU A 75 -10.74 17.46 -1.31
CA LEU A 75 -9.82 18.28 -2.12
C LEU A 75 -8.37 18.42 -1.65
N HIS A 76 -7.44 17.94 -2.47
CA HIS A 76 -6.44 18.81 -3.09
C HIS A 76 -5.82 18.10 -4.30
N SER A 77 -6.31 18.49 -5.48
CA SER A 77 -5.68 18.29 -6.78
C SER A 77 -4.25 18.83 -6.78
N PRO A 78 -3.23 18.05 -7.15
CA PRO A 78 -1.90 18.60 -7.36
C PRO A 78 -1.80 19.06 -8.81
N CYS A 79 -2.16 20.31 -9.09
CA CYS A 79 -1.62 21.00 -10.25
C CYS A 79 -1.96 22.49 -10.21
N SER A 80 -0.94 23.33 -10.08
CA SER A 80 -0.44 24.23 -11.13
C SER A 80 0.56 25.23 -10.52
N PRO A 81 1.31 25.95 -11.37
CA PRO A 81 2.65 25.65 -11.89
C PRO A 81 3.80 26.11 -10.99
#